data_AF-A0A220S8I4-F1
#
_entry.id   AF-A0A220S8I4-F1
#
_cell.length_a   1.000
_cell.length_b   1.000
_cell.length_c   1.000
_cell.angle_alpha   90.00
_cell.angle_beta   90.00
_cell.angle_gamma   90.00
#
_symmetry.space_group_name_H-M   'P 1'
#
loop_
_entity.id
_entity.type
_entity.pdbx_description
1 polymer ?
#
loop_
_entity_poly.entity_id
_entity_poly.type
_entity_poly.pdbx_seq_one_letter_code
_entity_poly.pdbx_strand_id
1 'polypeptide(L)'
;MKATAQEVITYTNEKLNDWYKKAKEYGVNGVAIAFLHNNQIVIDYSENGVNGRFSLDHYEDEAMDYVFNVWSEEADLQVDKVF
;
A
#
# COMPACT_ATOMS: atom_id res chain seq x y z
N MET A 1 13.73 -16.77 8.85
CA MET A 1 14.37 -15.59 8.23
C MET A 1 13.38 -14.46 8.36
N LYS A 2 13.79 -13.31 8.88
CA LYS A 2 12.95 -12.11 8.89
C LYS A 2 12.88 -11.57 7.45
N ALA A 3 11.74 -11.00 7.07
CA ALA A 3 11.57 -10.41 5.73
C ALA A 3 12.38 -9.12 5.63
N THR A 4 13.13 -8.95 4.56
CA THR A 4 13.77 -7.68 4.23
C THR A 4 12.72 -6.66 3.78
N ALA A 5 13.00 -5.36 3.92
CA ALA A 5 12.15 -4.29 3.38
C ALA A 5 11.77 -4.53 1.91
N GLN A 6 12.72 -5.01 1.10
CA GLN A 6 12.49 -5.28 -0.31
C GLN A 6 11.49 -6.44 -0.53
N GLU A 7 11.57 -7.49 0.26
CA GLU A 7 10.61 -8.60 0.21
C GLU A 7 9.21 -8.13 0.61
N VAL A 8 9.10 -7.34 1.69
CA VAL A 8 7.82 -6.76 2.15
C VAL A 8 7.22 -5.85 1.07
N ILE A 9 8.02 -4.98 0.46
CA ILE A 9 7.57 -4.09 -0.63
C ILE A 9 7.12 -4.89 -1.85
N THR A 10 7.85 -5.94 -2.20
CA THR A 10 7.51 -6.79 -3.36
C THR A 10 6.18 -7.48 -3.11
N TYR A 11 6.02 -8.10 -1.94
CA TYR A 11 4.77 -8.74 -1.52
C TYR A 11 3.60 -7.75 -1.49
N THR A 12 3.81 -6.57 -0.89
CA THR A 12 2.78 -5.52 -0.79
C THR A 12 2.32 -5.07 -2.18
N ASN A 13 3.24 -4.86 -3.12
CA ASN A 13 2.91 -4.49 -4.50
C ASN A 13 2.09 -5.57 -5.23
N GLU A 14 2.42 -6.85 -5.04
CA GLU A 14 1.63 -7.96 -5.59
C GLU A 14 0.20 -7.94 -5.05
N LYS A 15 0.04 -7.74 -3.73
CA LYS A 15 -1.27 -7.66 -3.08
C LYS A 15 -2.08 -6.44 -3.51
N LEU A 16 -1.47 -5.27 -3.59
CA LEU A 16 -2.11 -4.05 -4.09
C LEU A 16 -2.63 -4.25 -5.52
N ASN A 17 -1.81 -4.81 -6.40
CA ASN A 17 -2.22 -5.10 -7.78
C ASN A 17 -3.42 -6.06 -7.83
N ASP A 18 -3.39 -7.14 -7.04
CA ASP A 18 -4.49 -8.10 -6.99
C ASP A 18 -5.75 -7.53 -6.34
N TRP A 19 -5.61 -6.65 -5.34
CA TRP A 19 -6.72 -5.93 -4.74
C TRP A 19 -7.40 -5.03 -5.77
N TYR A 20 -6.66 -4.18 -6.48
CA TYR A 20 -7.22 -3.26 -7.47
C TYR A 20 -7.82 -3.96 -8.70
N LYS A 21 -7.26 -5.10 -9.12
CA LYS A 21 -7.89 -5.94 -10.16
C LYS A 21 -9.30 -6.37 -9.75
N LYS A 22 -9.50 -6.77 -8.50
CA LYS A 22 -10.81 -7.18 -7.97
C LYS A 22 -11.71 -5.99 -7.71
N ALA A 23 -11.18 -4.92 -7.13
CA ALA A 23 -11.93 -3.70 -6.80
C ALA A 23 -12.57 -3.06 -8.05
N LYS A 24 -11.97 -3.25 -9.22
CA LYS A 24 -12.54 -2.85 -10.51
C LYS A 24 -13.93 -3.46 -10.79
N GLU A 25 -14.21 -4.68 -10.32
CA GLU A 25 -15.53 -5.31 -10.44
C GLU A 25 -16.60 -4.59 -9.61
N TYR A 26 -16.17 -3.85 -8.58
CA TYR A 26 -17.00 -3.04 -7.70
C TYR A 26 -17.00 -1.54 -8.08
N GLY A 27 -16.46 -1.20 -9.26
CA GLY A 27 -16.44 0.18 -9.76
C GLY A 27 -15.32 1.06 -9.20
N VAL A 28 -14.34 0.48 -8.49
CA VAL A 28 -13.13 1.20 -8.07
C VAL A 28 -12.07 1.09 -9.16
N ASN A 29 -11.86 2.17 -9.92
CA ASN A 29 -10.76 2.24 -10.87
C ASN A 29 -9.54 2.84 -10.18
N GLY A 30 -8.64 1.98 -9.70
CA GLY A 30 -7.47 2.44 -8.97
C GLY A 30 -6.20 1.67 -9.25
N VAL A 31 -5.10 2.23 -8.76
CA VAL A 31 -3.73 1.69 -8.85
C VAL A 31 -2.97 2.08 -7.59
N ALA A 32 -1.97 1.30 -7.21
CA ALA A 32 -1.06 1.67 -6.12
C ALA A 32 0.35 1.12 -6.33
N ILE A 33 1.31 1.73 -5.65
CA ILE A 33 2.70 1.29 -5.60
C ILE A 33 3.28 1.54 -4.21
N ALA A 34 3.95 0.52 -3.67
CA ALA A 34 4.72 0.57 -2.44
C ALA A 34 6.22 0.77 -2.73
N PHE A 35 6.90 1.60 -1.94
CA PHE A 35 8.35 1.81 -2.00
C PHE A 35 8.93 2.23 -0.65
N LEU A 36 10.25 2.09 -0.47
CA LEU A 36 10.95 2.52 0.75
C LEU A 36 11.37 3.99 0.64
N HIS A 37 11.06 4.80 1.65
CA HIS A 37 11.53 6.16 1.78
C HIS A 37 11.82 6.50 3.24
N ASN A 38 13.05 6.90 3.57
CA ASN A 38 13.46 7.28 4.94
C ASN A 38 13.05 6.29 6.04
N ASN A 39 13.27 4.99 5.84
CA ASN A 39 12.84 3.91 6.75
C ASN A 39 11.32 3.75 6.92
N GLN A 40 10.54 4.31 6.00
CA GLN A 40 9.09 4.12 5.93
C GLN A 40 8.75 3.41 4.63
N ILE A 41 7.80 2.47 4.71
CA ILE A 41 7.16 1.95 3.50
C ILE A 41 6.01 2.91 3.17
N VAL A 42 6.12 3.53 2.00
CA VAL A 42 5.16 4.49 1.48
C VAL A 42 4.34 3.81 0.39
N ILE A 43 3.03 3.98 0.43
CA ILE A 43 2.10 3.55 -0.61
C ILE A 43 1.49 4.79 -1.24
N ASP A 44 1.85 5.03 -2.50
CA ASP A 44 1.15 5.98 -3.35
C ASP A 44 0.03 5.23 -4.08
N TYR A 45 -1.19 5.76 -4.00
CA TYR A 45 -2.35 5.11 -4.61
C TYR A 45 -3.30 6.14 -5.21
N SER A 46 -4.13 5.68 -6.15
CA SER A 46 -5.12 6.50 -6.83
C SER A 46 -6.39 5.71 -6.99
N GLU A 47 -7.54 6.29 -6.67
CA GLU A 47 -8.85 5.68 -6.89
C GLU A 47 -9.78 6.70 -7.51
N ASN A 48 -10.39 6.33 -8.64
CA ASN A 48 -11.35 7.16 -9.37
C ASN A 48 -10.84 8.59 -9.66
N GLY A 49 -9.52 8.72 -9.89
CA GLY A 49 -8.86 9.99 -10.20
C GLY A 49 -8.46 10.84 -8.99
N VAL A 50 -8.63 10.33 -7.77
CA VAL A 50 -8.14 10.97 -6.54
C VAL A 50 -6.89 10.25 -6.08
N ASN A 51 -5.82 10.99 -5.80
CA ASN A 51 -4.55 10.44 -5.35
C ASN A 51 -4.44 10.52 -3.82
N GLY A 52 -3.90 9.46 -3.22
CA GLY A 52 -3.60 9.35 -1.80
C GLY A 52 -2.17 8.88 -1.56
N ARG A 53 -1.65 9.20 -0.38
CA ARG A 53 -0.37 8.69 0.13
C ARG A 53 -0.53 8.18 1.55
N PHE A 54 -0.26 6.90 1.74
CA PHE A 54 -0.18 6.24 3.03
C PHE A 54 1.28 5.93 3.36
N SER A 55 1.69 6.00 4.63
CA SER A 55 3.07 5.67 5.02
C SER A 55 3.11 5.03 6.39
N LEU A 56 3.98 4.04 6.55
CA LEU A 56 4.17 3.33 7.80
C LEU A 56 5.66 3.09 8.07
N ASP A 57 6.08 3.20 9.33
CA ASP A 57 7.46 2.93 9.71
C ASP A 57 7.81 1.45 9.48
N HIS A 58 8.92 1.18 8.78
CA HIS A 58 9.38 -0.18 8.55
C HIS A 58 10.12 -0.71 9.79
N TYR A 59 9.69 -1.88 10.26
CA TYR A 59 10.35 -2.61 11.33
C TYR A 59 10.94 -3.93 10.81
N GLU A 60 12.17 -4.26 11.19
CA GLU A 60 12.87 -5.46 10.69
C GLU A 60 12.15 -6.78 11.04
N ASP A 61 11.27 -6.78 12.03
CA ASP A 61 10.53 -7.95 12.51
C ASP A 61 9.04 -7.95 12.15
N GLU A 62 8.60 -7.05 11.27
CA GLU A 62 7.22 -7.04 10.82
C GLU A 62 6.86 -8.28 9.98
N ALA A 63 5.58 -8.67 10.03
CA ALA A 63 5.07 -9.74 9.19
C ALA A 63 5.06 -9.29 7.72
N MET A 64 5.24 -10.23 6.79
CA MET A 64 5.32 -9.94 5.35
C MET A 64 4.08 -9.21 4.82
N ASP A 65 2.91 -9.50 5.38
CA ASP A 65 1.62 -8.94 5.01
C ASP A 65 1.20 -7.73 5.84
N TYR A 66 1.99 -7.35 6.86
CA TYR A 66 1.64 -6.30 7.81
C TYR A 66 1.29 -4.98 7.12
N VAL A 67 2.18 -4.48 6.26
CA VAL A 67 1.99 -3.20 5.55
C VAL A 67 0.71 -3.20 4.72
N PHE A 68 0.46 -4.28 3.97
CA PHE A 68 -0.76 -4.38 3.15
C PHE A 68 -2.01 -4.43 4.02
N ASN A 69 -1.99 -5.20 5.11
CA ASN A 69 -3.13 -5.32 6.01
C ASN A 69 -3.46 -3.98 6.67
N VAL A 70 -2.46 -3.27 7.20
CA VAL A 70 -2.69 -1.95 7.82
C VAL A 70 -3.21 -0.95 6.79
N TRP A 71 -2.60 -0.86 5.60
CA TRP A 71 -3.12 0.00 4.54
C TRP A 71 -4.57 -0.33 4.19
N SER A 72 -4.94 -1.61 4.09
CA SER A 72 -6.31 -2.00 3.75
C SER A 72 -7.35 -1.68 4.83
N GLU A 73 -6.92 -1.53 6.07
CA GLU A 73 -7.78 -1.21 7.23
C GLU A 73 -7.83 0.30 7.51
N GLU A 74 -6.72 1.00 7.32
CA GLU A 74 -6.54 2.39 7.78
C GLU A 74 -6.49 3.43 6.66
N ALA A 75 -6.13 3.07 5.43
CA ALA A 75 -6.02 4.05 4.36
C ALA A 75 -7.39 4.64 4.01
N ASP A 76 -7.46 5.96 3.97
CA ASP A 76 -8.68 6.70 3.67
C ASP A 76 -8.34 7.85 2.74
N LEU A 77 -8.81 7.79 1.49
CA LEU A 77 -8.58 8.82 0.49
C LEU A 77 -9.12 10.21 0.85
N GLN A 78 -10.00 10.34 1.83
CA GLN A 78 -10.41 11.65 2.34
C GLN A 78 -9.33 12.28 3.23
N VAL A 79 -8.56 11.44 3.92
CA VAL A 79 -7.50 11.83 4.85
C VAL A 79 -6.15 11.88 4.13
N ASP A 80 -5.86 10.89 3.32
CA ASP A 80 -4.57 10.67 2.66
C ASP A 80 -4.39 11.47 1.37
N LYS A 81 -5.40 12.28 1.01
CA LYS A 81 -5.46 13.02 -0.25
C LYS A 81 -4.23 13.91 -0.42
N VAL A 82 -3.56 13.75 -1.56
CA VAL A 82 -2.48 14.64 -2.01
C VAL A 82 -2.95 15.46 -3.21
N PHE A 83 -2.69 16.78 -3.17
CA PHE A 83 -3.06 17.77 -4.20
C PHE A 83 -1.98 17.94 -5.25
#